data_AF-A0A6B9ZFT7-F1
#
_entry.id   AF-A0A6B9ZFT7-F1
#
_cell.length_a   1.000
_cell.length_b   1.000
_cell.length_c   1.000
_cell.angle_alpha   90.00
_cell.angle_beta   90.00
_cell.angle_gamma   90.00
#
_symmetry.space_group_name_H-M   'P 1'
#
loop_
_entity.id
_entity.type
_entity.pdbx_description
1 polymer ?
#
loop_
_entity_poly.entity_id
_entity_poly.type
_entity_poly.pdbx_seq_one_letter_code
_entity_poly.pdbx_strand_id
1 'polypeptide(L)'
;MSYYIRILGTENPDIHLDDILEALNDEGVSGKIGAFKNELPEKWTRFELRNEKDKVLAVVERDAVKADGMGKEELDEFRETIMDFQPATAAKWLNNFFDRVTVIYAFRLLPLALEEENYPIVTAAQSFIWEKVKGILQADDEGFTNEEGYHILWQFGDDEEGPWSCAVLNADGKWENFSMELGDKEQQKAFKQGQVPAGAQRL
;
A
#
# COMPACT_ATOMS: atom_id res chain seq x y z
N MET A 1 -12.08 4.86 -13.32
CA MET A 1 -11.59 3.57 -12.79
C MET A 1 -11.69 3.63 -11.27
N SER A 2 -11.79 2.50 -10.58
CA SER A 2 -11.70 2.51 -9.11
C SER A 2 -10.23 2.60 -8.71
N TYR A 3 -9.93 3.40 -7.70
CA TYR A 3 -8.58 3.54 -7.14
C TYR A 3 -8.37 2.47 -6.07
N TYR A 4 -7.24 1.77 -6.13
CA TYR A 4 -6.87 0.74 -5.17
C TYR A 4 -5.62 1.08 -4.39
N ILE A 5 -5.67 0.72 -3.11
CA ILE A 5 -4.49 0.54 -2.28
C ILE A 5 -4.37 -0.95 -1.99
N ARG A 6 -3.17 -1.51 -2.15
CA ARG A 6 -2.90 -2.92 -1.92
C ARG A 6 -1.84 -3.10 -0.87
N ILE A 7 -2.03 -4.10 -0.02
CA ILE A 7 -1.05 -4.55 0.97
C ILE A 7 -0.55 -5.91 0.51
N LEU A 8 0.73 -6.00 0.17
CA LEU A 8 1.38 -7.25 -0.23
C LEU A 8 2.08 -7.82 1.00
N GLY A 9 1.39 -8.72 1.71
CA GLY A 9 1.82 -9.30 2.98
C GLY A 9 2.73 -10.51 2.81
N THR A 10 3.78 -10.60 3.61
CA THR A 10 4.65 -11.78 3.68
C THR A 10 4.14 -12.82 4.68
N GLU A 11 3.37 -12.37 5.67
CA GLU A 11 2.65 -13.23 6.61
C GLU A 11 1.15 -13.21 6.31
N ASN A 12 0.49 -14.35 6.52
CA ASN A 12 -0.96 -14.48 6.34
C ASN A 12 -1.64 -14.91 7.64
N PRO A 13 -1.58 -14.09 8.71
CA PRO A 13 -2.30 -14.38 9.94
C PRO A 13 -3.81 -14.29 9.72
N ASP A 14 -4.57 -14.95 10.57
CA ASP A 14 -6.00 -14.69 10.66
C ASP A 14 -6.21 -13.37 11.43
N ILE A 15 -6.90 -12.43 10.80
CA ILE A 15 -7.22 -11.11 11.36
C ILE A 15 -8.72 -11.09 11.64
N HIS A 16 -9.11 -10.85 12.89
CA HIS A 16 -10.52 -10.70 13.23
C HIS A 16 -11.01 -9.31 12.84
N LEU A 17 -12.24 -9.18 12.33
CA LEU A 17 -12.80 -7.87 11.96
C LEU A 17 -12.89 -6.92 13.17
N ASP A 18 -13.13 -7.46 14.37
CA ASP A 18 -13.15 -6.65 15.60
C ASP A 18 -11.78 -6.05 15.94
N ASP A 19 -10.67 -6.72 15.60
CA ASP A 19 -9.33 -6.17 15.84
C ASP A 19 -9.07 -4.92 14.97
N ILE A 20 -9.64 -4.91 13.76
CA ILE A 20 -9.60 -3.74 12.87
C ILE A 20 -10.40 -2.59 13.51
N LEU A 21 -11.59 -2.87 14.04
CA LEU A 21 -12.41 -1.86 14.73
C LEU A 21 -11.72 -1.30 15.98
N GLU A 22 -11.04 -2.16 16.75
CA GLU A 22 -10.24 -1.74 17.91
C GLU A 22 -9.12 -0.79 17.48
N ALA A 23 -8.37 -1.13 16.42
CA ALA A 23 -7.33 -0.28 15.88
C ALA A 23 -7.84 1.10 15.40
N LEU A 24 -9.03 1.15 14.80
CA LEU A 24 -9.66 2.44 14.45
C LEU A 24 -9.90 3.30 15.71
N ASN A 25 -10.43 2.70 16.77
CA ASN A 25 -10.70 3.42 18.02
C ASN A 25 -9.41 3.89 18.71
N ASP A 26 -8.34 3.09 18.67
CA ASP A 26 -7.03 3.43 19.24
C ASP A 26 -6.40 4.64 18.55
N GLU A 27 -6.60 4.79 17.24
CA GLU A 27 -6.22 5.95 16.43
C GLU A 27 -7.21 7.14 16.57
N GLY A 28 -8.24 7.00 17.40
CA GLY A 28 -9.25 8.03 17.64
C GLY A 28 -10.19 8.28 16.46
N VAL A 29 -10.30 7.33 15.52
CA VAL A 29 -11.17 7.40 14.35
C VAL A 29 -12.34 6.42 14.47
N SER A 30 -13.55 6.89 14.19
CA SER A 30 -14.74 6.05 14.29
C SER A 30 -15.14 5.47 12.93
N GLY A 31 -15.07 4.15 12.80
CA GLY A 31 -15.54 3.41 11.62
C GLY A 31 -16.47 2.25 11.95
N LYS A 32 -17.03 1.66 10.90
CA LYS A 32 -17.89 0.47 10.97
C LYS A 32 -17.45 -0.53 9.92
N ILE A 33 -17.70 -1.81 10.20
CA ILE A 33 -17.48 -2.90 9.25
C ILE A 33 -18.83 -3.49 8.83
N GLY A 34 -19.05 -3.52 7.51
CA GLY A 34 -20.16 -4.23 6.88
C GLY A 34 -19.70 -5.59 6.37
N ALA A 35 -19.98 -6.66 7.10
CA ALA A 35 -19.73 -8.02 6.63
C ALA A 35 -20.80 -8.44 5.59
N PHE A 36 -20.38 -9.11 4.51
CA PHE A 36 -21.32 -9.71 3.57
C PHE A 36 -22.01 -10.94 4.19
N LYS A 37 -23.20 -11.32 3.68
CA LYS A 37 -24.07 -12.35 4.30
C LYS A 37 -23.41 -13.71 4.60
N ASN A 38 -22.32 -14.05 3.93
CA ASN A 38 -21.62 -15.34 4.07
C ASN A 38 -20.24 -15.21 4.72
N GLU A 39 -19.88 -14.02 5.19
CA GLU A 39 -18.59 -13.72 5.82
C GLU A 39 -18.76 -13.77 7.33
N LEU A 40 -17.76 -14.31 8.03
CA LEU A 40 -17.71 -14.35 9.48
C LEU A 40 -16.60 -13.40 9.99
N PRO A 41 -16.78 -12.73 11.14
CA PRO A 41 -15.75 -11.86 11.71
C PRO A 41 -14.37 -12.52 11.87
N GLU A 42 -14.34 -13.80 12.23
CA GLU A 42 -13.13 -14.61 12.38
C GLU A 42 -12.60 -15.19 11.06
N LYS A 43 -13.42 -15.19 10.01
CA LYS A 43 -13.10 -15.80 8.72
C LYS A 43 -13.82 -15.08 7.59
N TRP A 44 -13.11 -14.16 6.99
CA TRP A 44 -13.60 -13.34 5.89
C TRP A 44 -12.64 -13.36 4.71
N THR A 45 -13.21 -13.14 3.53
CA THR A 45 -12.50 -12.85 2.28
C THR A 45 -12.77 -11.45 1.77
N ARG A 46 -13.84 -10.80 2.28
CA ARG A 46 -14.14 -9.41 1.96
C ARG A 46 -15.06 -8.76 2.99
N PHE A 47 -14.95 -7.45 3.13
CA PHE A 47 -15.87 -6.63 3.93
C PHE A 47 -15.95 -5.20 3.39
N GLU A 48 -16.92 -4.44 3.88
CA GLU A 48 -17.05 -3.01 3.59
C GLU A 48 -16.56 -2.19 4.77
N LEU A 49 -15.60 -1.30 4.54
CA LEU A 49 -15.20 -0.28 5.50
C LEU A 49 -16.13 0.92 5.36
N ARG A 50 -16.74 1.36 6.46
CA ARG A 50 -17.79 2.37 6.50
C ARG A 50 -17.47 3.45 7.53
N ASN A 51 -17.96 4.68 7.29
CA ASN A 51 -17.93 5.73 8.31
C ASN A 51 -19.11 5.61 9.30
N GLU A 52 -19.14 6.46 10.32
CA GLU A 52 -20.21 6.49 11.34
C GLU A 52 -21.63 6.65 10.75
N LYS A 53 -21.73 7.38 9.63
CA LYS A 53 -22.97 7.64 8.89
C LYS A 53 -23.42 6.44 8.03
N ASP A 54 -22.76 5.28 8.19
CA ASP A 54 -23.01 4.05 7.46
C ASP A 54 -22.83 4.17 5.95
N LYS A 55 -21.91 5.06 5.53
CA LYS A 55 -21.51 5.18 4.12
C LYS A 55 -20.26 4.35 3.87
N VAL A 56 -20.28 3.58 2.79
CA VAL A 56 -19.14 2.77 2.37
C VAL A 56 -18.02 3.68 1.88
N LEU A 57 -16.83 3.48 2.45
CA LEU A 57 -15.59 4.15 2.08
C LEU A 57 -14.77 3.25 1.17
N ALA A 58 -14.59 1.99 1.54
CA ALA A 58 -13.85 1.02 0.75
C ALA A 58 -14.49 -0.36 0.81
N VAL A 59 -14.26 -1.16 -0.22
CA VAL A 59 -14.42 -2.61 -0.15
C VAL A 59 -13.03 -3.20 -0.01
N VAL A 60 -12.82 -3.98 1.06
CA VAL A 60 -11.55 -4.64 1.35
C VAL A 60 -11.68 -6.11 1.01
N GLU A 61 -10.79 -6.62 0.17
CA GLU A 61 -10.73 -8.03 -0.25
C GLU A 61 -9.40 -8.63 0.24
N ARG A 62 -9.42 -9.90 0.65
CA ARG A 62 -8.25 -10.67 1.12
C ARG A 62 -8.03 -11.84 0.18
N ASP A 63 -6.94 -11.78 -0.57
CA ASP A 63 -6.54 -12.76 -1.57
C ASP A 63 -5.27 -13.48 -1.13
N ALA A 64 -5.43 -14.70 -0.61
CA ALA A 64 -4.29 -15.55 -0.32
C ALA A 64 -3.59 -15.97 -1.62
N VAL A 65 -2.26 -15.85 -1.66
CA VAL A 65 -1.46 -16.22 -2.83
C VAL A 65 -1.35 -17.74 -2.89
N LYS A 66 -2.07 -18.34 -3.84
CA LYS A 66 -2.09 -19.78 -4.14
C LYS A 66 -1.89 -19.96 -5.63
N ALA A 67 -1.43 -21.15 -6.05
CA ALA A 67 -1.02 -21.40 -7.44
C ALA A 67 -2.11 -21.08 -8.50
N ASP A 68 -3.38 -21.17 -8.14
CA ASP A 68 -4.56 -20.96 -8.98
C ASP A 68 -5.50 -19.85 -8.44
N GLY A 69 -4.99 -18.97 -7.58
CA GLY A 69 -5.78 -17.90 -6.94
C GLY A 69 -5.52 -16.51 -7.52
N MET A 70 -6.49 -15.61 -7.36
CA MET A 70 -6.41 -14.20 -7.79
C MET A 70 -5.14 -13.50 -7.30
N GLY A 71 -4.72 -13.74 -6.06
CA GLY A 71 -3.49 -13.13 -5.53
C GLY A 71 -2.22 -13.54 -6.28
N LYS A 72 -2.19 -14.70 -6.93
CA LYS A 72 -1.05 -15.10 -7.79
C LYS A 72 -1.12 -14.43 -9.16
N GLU A 73 -2.31 -14.34 -9.76
CA GLU A 73 -2.52 -13.63 -11.02
C GLU A 73 -2.11 -12.16 -10.88
N GLU A 74 -2.52 -11.50 -9.80
CA GLU A 74 -2.17 -10.11 -9.51
C GLU A 74 -0.65 -9.90 -9.31
N LEU A 75 0.04 -10.81 -8.61
CA LEU A 75 1.50 -10.74 -8.52
C LEU A 75 2.18 -10.93 -9.87
N ASP A 76 1.65 -11.78 -10.74
CA ASP A 76 2.22 -12.00 -12.07
C ASP A 76 2.07 -10.76 -12.95
N GLU A 77 0.91 -10.09 -12.91
CA GLU A 77 0.69 -8.81 -13.58
C GLU A 77 1.67 -7.73 -13.09
N PHE A 78 1.93 -7.67 -11.77
CA PHE A 78 2.96 -6.76 -11.26
C PHE A 78 4.35 -7.13 -11.79
N ARG A 79 4.74 -8.40 -11.79
CA ARG A 79 6.06 -8.83 -12.30
C ARG A 79 6.30 -8.44 -13.75
N GLU A 80 5.27 -8.53 -14.57
CA GLU A 80 5.34 -8.16 -15.98
C GLU A 80 5.59 -6.65 -16.18
N THR A 81 5.10 -5.81 -15.27
CA THR A 81 5.09 -4.35 -15.45
C THR A 81 6.18 -3.62 -14.65
N ILE A 82 6.51 -4.06 -13.43
CA ILE A 82 7.41 -3.31 -12.53
C ILE A 82 8.81 -3.08 -13.12
N MET A 83 9.26 -3.95 -14.02
CA MET A 83 10.59 -3.87 -14.63
C MET A 83 10.73 -2.71 -15.62
N ASP A 84 9.62 -2.13 -16.08
CA ASP A 84 9.60 -0.96 -16.96
C ASP A 84 9.69 0.36 -16.18
N PHE A 85 9.54 0.31 -14.86
CA PHE A 85 9.58 1.48 -13.98
C PHE A 85 10.96 1.71 -13.35
N GLN A 86 11.12 2.89 -12.77
CA GLN A 86 12.38 3.33 -12.16
C GLN A 86 12.21 3.58 -10.65
N PRO A 87 13.30 3.48 -9.86
CA PRO A 87 14.63 3.01 -10.25
C PRO A 87 14.69 1.49 -10.46
N ALA A 88 15.56 1.05 -11.38
CA ALA A 88 15.73 -0.36 -11.71
C ALA A 88 16.16 -1.23 -10.52
N THR A 89 16.85 -0.64 -9.53
CA THR A 89 17.24 -1.32 -8.29
C THR A 89 16.02 -1.68 -7.43
N ALA A 90 15.04 -0.78 -7.33
CA ALA A 90 13.79 -1.04 -6.62
C ALA A 90 12.91 -2.04 -7.36
N ALA A 91 12.77 -1.91 -8.69
CA ALA A 91 12.05 -2.90 -9.51
C ALA A 91 12.61 -4.32 -9.32
N LYS A 92 13.95 -4.47 -9.34
CA LYS A 92 14.60 -5.75 -9.07
C LYS A 92 14.35 -6.26 -7.65
N TRP A 93 14.37 -5.37 -6.65
CA TRP A 93 14.07 -5.74 -5.27
C TRP A 93 12.62 -6.20 -5.11
N LEU A 94 11.66 -5.49 -5.70
CA LEU A 94 10.23 -5.84 -5.71
C LEU A 94 9.99 -7.21 -6.35
N ASN A 95 10.62 -7.47 -7.50
CA ASN A 95 10.50 -8.78 -8.15
C ASN A 95 10.96 -9.92 -7.25
N ASN A 96 11.99 -9.72 -6.42
CA ASN A 96 12.42 -10.71 -5.43
C ASN A 96 11.47 -10.73 -4.22
N PHE A 97 10.96 -9.57 -3.79
CA PHE A 97 10.02 -9.46 -2.67
C PHE A 97 8.75 -10.27 -2.92
N PHE A 98 8.23 -10.23 -4.15
CA PHE A 98 7.03 -10.96 -4.56
C PHE A 98 7.12 -12.48 -4.38
N ASP A 99 8.32 -13.06 -4.30
CA ASP A 99 8.49 -14.49 -3.98
C ASP A 99 8.09 -14.82 -2.53
N ARG A 100 8.07 -13.81 -1.65
CA ARG A 100 7.74 -13.93 -0.23
C ARG A 100 6.28 -13.56 0.08
N VAL A 101 5.54 -13.02 -0.88
CA VAL A 101 4.17 -12.56 -0.65
C VAL A 101 3.24 -13.76 -0.55
N THR A 102 2.49 -13.83 0.55
CA THR A 102 1.57 -14.93 0.86
C THR A 102 0.10 -14.51 0.85
N VAL A 103 -0.16 -13.20 0.90
CA VAL A 103 -1.51 -12.63 0.88
C VAL A 103 -1.48 -11.22 0.31
N ILE A 104 -2.52 -10.85 -0.43
CA ILE A 104 -2.78 -9.48 -0.85
C ILE A 104 -4.08 -9.02 -0.20
N TYR A 105 -4.08 -7.79 0.34
CA TYR A 105 -5.32 -7.11 0.71
C TYR A 105 -5.55 -5.96 -0.25
N ALA A 106 -6.67 -5.95 -0.95
CA ALA A 106 -7.03 -4.91 -1.91
C ALA A 106 -8.13 -4.02 -1.31
N PHE A 107 -7.79 -2.74 -1.10
CA PHE A 107 -8.71 -1.69 -0.68
C PHE A 107 -9.21 -0.97 -1.92
N ARG A 108 -10.42 -1.28 -2.37
CA ARG A 108 -11.08 -0.55 -3.44
C ARG A 108 -11.77 0.69 -2.88
N LEU A 109 -11.16 1.86 -3.03
CA LEU A 109 -11.70 3.10 -2.49
C LEU A 109 -12.87 3.60 -3.34
N LEU A 110 -13.92 4.05 -2.65
CA LEU A 110 -15.01 4.83 -3.24
C LEU A 110 -14.68 6.32 -3.13
N PRO A 111 -15.26 7.20 -3.98
CA PRO A 111 -14.94 8.63 -3.96
C PRO A 111 -15.04 9.29 -2.58
N LEU A 112 -15.99 8.83 -1.75
CA LEU A 112 -16.20 9.34 -0.40
C LEU A 112 -15.00 9.10 0.53
N ALA A 113 -14.21 8.03 0.30
CA ALA A 113 -13.02 7.72 1.09
C ALA A 113 -11.89 8.74 0.92
N LEU A 114 -11.83 9.41 -0.23
CA LEU A 114 -10.78 10.38 -0.55
C LEU A 114 -11.04 11.77 0.07
N GLU A 115 -12.18 11.94 0.73
CA GLU A 115 -12.46 13.15 1.50
C GLU A 115 -11.64 13.16 2.79
N GLU A 116 -11.09 14.33 3.15
CA GLU A 116 -10.21 14.52 4.31
C GLU A 116 -10.80 13.97 5.62
N GLU A 117 -12.12 14.07 5.81
CA GLU A 117 -12.80 13.56 7.00
C GLU A 117 -12.89 12.03 7.07
N ASN A 118 -12.82 11.33 5.93
CA ASN A 118 -13.01 9.88 5.84
C ASN A 118 -11.69 9.12 5.63
N TYR A 119 -10.70 9.76 5.00
CA TYR A 119 -9.42 9.13 4.67
C TYR A 119 -8.69 8.53 5.90
N PRO A 120 -8.69 9.17 7.09
CA PRO A 120 -8.09 8.59 8.30
C PRO A 120 -8.65 7.21 8.69
N ILE A 121 -9.92 6.92 8.36
CA ILE A 121 -10.52 5.60 8.63
C ILE A 121 -9.89 4.53 7.72
N VAL A 122 -9.62 4.88 6.46
CA VAL A 122 -8.96 3.99 5.49
C VAL A 122 -7.53 3.74 5.91
N THR A 123 -6.77 4.80 6.20
CA THR A 123 -5.35 4.67 6.54
C THR A 123 -5.13 3.95 7.86
N ALA A 124 -5.99 4.12 8.86
CA ALA A 124 -5.91 3.37 10.11
C ALA A 124 -6.16 1.86 9.91
N ALA A 125 -7.21 1.50 9.16
CA ALA A 125 -7.47 0.09 8.83
C ALA A 125 -6.34 -0.52 7.98
N GLN A 126 -5.84 0.22 6.99
CA GLN A 126 -4.72 -0.18 6.15
C GLN A 126 -3.45 -0.40 6.98
N SER A 127 -3.09 0.55 7.85
CA SER A 127 -1.89 0.49 8.68
C SER A 127 -1.92 -0.71 9.61
N PHE A 128 -3.06 -0.95 10.26
CA PHE A 128 -3.26 -2.11 11.10
C PHE A 128 -3.02 -3.44 10.34
N ILE A 129 -3.64 -3.60 9.16
CA ILE A 129 -3.45 -4.82 8.35
C ILE A 129 -1.99 -4.94 7.90
N TRP A 130 -1.40 -3.85 7.40
CA TRP A 130 -0.02 -3.80 6.91
C TRP A 130 0.99 -4.24 7.97
N GLU A 131 0.85 -3.74 9.19
CA GLU A 131 1.70 -4.11 10.32
C GLU A 131 1.55 -5.58 10.72
N LYS A 132 0.33 -6.12 10.65
CA LYS A 132 0.05 -7.52 10.98
C LYS A 132 0.63 -8.49 9.96
N VAL A 133 0.64 -8.12 8.68
CA VAL A 133 1.07 -9.03 7.59
C VAL A 133 2.52 -8.84 7.16
N LYS A 134 3.24 -7.90 7.79
CA LYS A 134 4.66 -7.60 7.50
C LYS A 134 4.88 -7.39 6.00
N GLY A 135 4.12 -6.45 5.44
CA GLY A 135 4.02 -6.27 4.00
C GLY A 135 4.69 -5.01 3.46
N ILE A 136 4.41 -4.75 2.19
CA ILE A 136 4.59 -3.45 1.53
C ILE A 136 3.26 -2.93 1.02
N LEU A 137 3.22 -1.65 0.68
CA LEU A 137 2.06 -1.01 0.07
C LEU A 137 2.28 -0.84 -1.44
N GLN A 138 1.19 -0.90 -2.19
CA GLN A 138 1.08 -0.37 -3.55
C GLN A 138 -0.16 0.50 -3.64
N ALA A 139 -0.03 1.66 -4.25
CA ALA A 139 -1.16 2.54 -4.55
C ALA A 139 -1.19 2.83 -6.05
N ASP A 140 -2.39 2.78 -6.64
CA ASP A 140 -2.57 3.09 -8.06
C ASP A 140 -2.04 4.48 -8.37
N ASP A 141 -1.30 4.63 -9.48
CA ASP A 141 -0.70 5.88 -9.92
C ASP A 141 0.31 6.54 -8.94
N GLU A 142 0.76 5.85 -7.89
CA GLU A 142 1.76 6.35 -6.93
C GLU A 142 3.01 5.47 -6.88
N GLY A 143 2.81 4.15 -6.74
CA GLY A 143 3.90 3.18 -6.75
C GLY A 143 3.88 2.22 -5.59
N PHE A 144 5.06 1.71 -5.25
CA PHE A 144 5.28 0.74 -4.18
C PHE A 144 6.13 1.33 -3.05
N THR A 145 5.95 0.82 -1.84
CA THR A 145 6.82 1.11 -0.70
C THR A 145 7.83 -0.01 -0.42
N ASN A 146 8.83 0.28 0.41
CA ASN A 146 9.54 -0.76 1.15
C ASN A 146 8.73 -1.21 2.39
N GLU A 147 9.31 -2.13 3.16
CA GLU A 147 8.72 -2.69 4.40
C GLU A 147 8.58 -1.64 5.52
N GLU A 148 9.20 -0.46 5.39
CA GLU A 148 9.13 0.66 6.34
C GLU A 148 8.14 1.75 5.90
N GLY A 149 7.48 1.59 4.75
CA GLY A 149 6.48 2.54 4.23
C GLY A 149 7.04 3.68 3.37
N TYR A 150 8.34 3.68 3.05
CA TYR A 150 8.93 4.67 2.14
C TYR A 150 8.69 4.28 0.68
N HIS A 151 8.31 5.24 -0.18
CA HIS A 151 8.13 4.98 -1.61
C HIS A 151 9.45 4.67 -2.32
N ILE A 152 9.46 3.60 -3.12
CA ILE A 152 10.68 3.08 -3.74
C ILE A 152 10.62 2.98 -5.26
N LEU A 153 9.44 3.07 -5.86
CA LEU A 153 9.25 2.96 -7.32
C LEU A 153 8.40 4.14 -7.80
N TRP A 154 8.87 4.83 -8.84
CA TRP A 154 8.20 5.99 -9.39
C TRP A 154 7.04 5.57 -10.29
N GLN A 155 5.81 5.74 -9.82
CA GLN A 155 4.61 5.64 -10.65
C GLN A 155 3.72 6.89 -10.57
N PHE A 156 4.13 7.90 -9.78
CA PHE A 156 3.48 9.21 -9.71
C PHE A 156 3.23 9.85 -11.06
N GLY A 157 2.08 10.52 -11.16
CA GLY A 157 1.75 11.43 -12.24
C GLY A 157 2.75 12.59 -12.39
N ASP A 158 2.75 13.23 -13.55
CA ASP A 158 3.70 14.30 -13.87
C ASP A 158 3.48 15.61 -13.10
N ASP A 159 2.27 15.78 -12.56
CA ASP A 159 1.74 17.00 -11.92
C ASP A 159 1.66 16.89 -10.38
N GLU A 160 2.19 15.81 -9.79
CA GLU A 160 2.21 15.63 -8.33
C GLU A 160 3.22 16.58 -7.66
N GLU A 161 2.81 17.18 -6.54
CA GLU A 161 3.58 18.17 -5.79
C GLU A 161 3.52 17.88 -4.28
N GLY A 162 4.47 18.43 -3.54
CA GLY A 162 4.57 18.35 -2.09
C GLY A 162 5.68 17.43 -1.58
N PRO A 163 5.95 17.49 -0.27
CA PRO A 163 6.93 16.63 0.37
C PRO A 163 6.43 15.19 0.43
N TRP A 164 7.29 14.25 0.04
CA TRP A 164 6.96 12.83 0.04
C TRP A 164 8.11 11.99 0.59
N SER A 165 7.76 10.92 1.31
CA SER A 165 8.74 10.03 1.96
C SER A 165 9.14 8.90 1.01
N CYS A 166 10.42 8.86 0.68
CA CYS A 166 11.00 8.00 -0.34
C CYS A 166 12.23 7.26 0.19
N ALA A 167 12.61 6.16 -0.49
CA ALA A 167 13.85 5.45 -0.23
C ALA A 167 14.48 4.92 -1.52
N VAL A 168 15.81 4.85 -1.55
CA VAL A 168 16.56 4.19 -2.63
C VAL A 168 17.51 3.14 -2.05
N LEU A 169 17.77 2.07 -2.82
CA LEU A 169 18.77 1.07 -2.46
C LEU A 169 20.16 1.57 -2.83
N ASN A 170 21.05 1.62 -1.84
CA ASN A 170 22.46 1.89 -2.07
C ASN A 170 23.23 0.64 -2.54
N ALA A 171 24.51 0.80 -2.84
CA ALA A 171 25.38 -0.28 -3.33
C ALA A 171 25.54 -1.46 -2.34
N ASP A 172 25.32 -1.23 -1.04
CA ASP A 172 25.37 -2.26 0.00
C ASP A 172 24.02 -2.98 0.17
N GLY A 173 23.01 -2.63 -0.63
CA GLY A 173 21.66 -3.19 -0.52
C GLY A 173 20.87 -2.68 0.67
N LYS A 174 21.21 -1.49 1.19
CA LYS A 174 20.50 -0.84 2.29
C LYS A 174 19.63 0.30 1.77
N TRP A 175 18.47 0.49 2.39
CA TRP A 175 17.61 1.62 2.13
C TRP A 175 18.23 2.91 2.69
N GLU A 176 18.30 3.93 1.85
CA GLU A 176 18.55 5.31 2.27
C GLU A 176 17.23 6.08 2.21
N ASN A 177 16.70 6.44 3.37
CA ASN A 177 15.40 7.07 3.53
C ASN A 177 15.53 8.60 3.50
N PHE A 178 14.61 9.28 2.82
CA PHE A 178 14.60 10.73 2.70
C PHE A 178 13.20 11.25 2.36
N SER A 179 12.98 12.54 2.61
CA SER A 179 11.85 13.29 2.07
C SER A 179 12.30 14.13 0.89
N MET A 180 11.59 14.04 -0.24
CA MET A 180 11.83 14.83 -1.44
C MET A 180 10.59 15.63 -1.84
N GLU A 181 10.78 16.66 -2.65
CA GLU A 181 9.69 17.46 -3.22
C GLU A 181 9.27 16.85 -4.56
N LEU A 182 8.03 16.36 -4.68
CA LEU A 182 7.54 15.69 -5.89
C LEU A 182 7.54 16.64 -7.09
N GLY A 183 7.32 17.94 -6.90
CA GLY A 183 7.36 18.94 -7.98
C GLY A 183 8.77 19.25 -8.51
N ASP A 184 9.84 18.87 -7.80
CA ASP A 184 11.22 19.17 -8.18
C ASP A 184 11.78 18.16 -9.19
N LYS A 185 11.84 18.56 -10.46
CA LYS A 185 12.30 17.71 -11.58
C LYS A 185 13.73 17.19 -11.44
N GLU A 186 14.64 17.90 -10.76
CA GLU A 186 15.98 17.38 -10.49
C GLU A 186 15.94 16.30 -9.41
N GLN A 187 15.07 16.45 -8.41
CA GLN A 187 14.87 15.39 -7.41
C GLN A 187 14.18 14.16 -8.01
N GLN A 188 13.16 14.35 -8.86
CA GLN A 188 12.53 13.24 -9.60
C GLN A 188 13.57 12.45 -10.41
N LYS A 189 14.45 13.15 -11.13
CA LYS A 189 15.50 12.55 -11.94
C LYS A 189 16.49 11.75 -11.10
N ALA A 190 16.94 12.30 -9.97
CA ALA A 190 17.84 11.60 -9.05
C ALA A 190 17.18 10.33 -8.48
N PHE A 191 15.92 10.42 -8.03
CA PHE A 191 15.15 9.27 -7.54
C PHE A 191 15.02 8.17 -8.60
N LYS A 192 14.62 8.53 -9.83
CA LYS A 192 14.51 7.59 -10.98
C LYS A 192 15.86 6.94 -11.33
N GLN A 193 16.99 7.59 -11.01
CA GLN A 193 18.33 7.02 -11.17
C GLN A 193 18.78 6.17 -9.97
N GLY A 194 17.95 6.02 -8.94
CA GLY A 194 18.26 5.26 -7.73
C GLY A 194 19.22 6.00 -6.79
N GLN A 195 19.17 7.33 -6.78
CA GLN A 195 20.06 8.19 -6.00
C GLN A 195 19.25 9.05 -5.03
N VAL A 196 19.80 9.28 -3.83
CA VAL A 196 19.25 10.27 -2.90
C VAL A 196 19.40 11.66 -3.53
N PRO A 197 18.32 12.43 -3.76
CA PRO A 197 18.42 13.76 -4.33
C PRO A 197 19.23 14.71 -3.44
N ALA A 198 20.04 15.59 -4.04
CA ALA A 198 20.91 16.49 -3.29
C ALA A 198 20.16 17.51 -2.40
N GLY A 199 18.92 17.86 -2.77
CA GLY A 199 18.04 18.76 -2.01
C GLY A 199 17.08 18.05 -1.06
N ALA A 200 17.10 16.72 -0.99
CA ALA A 200 16.20 15.95 -0.14
C ALA A 200 16.62 16.01 1.34
N GLN A 201 15.64 15.95 2.24
CA GLN A 201 15.88 15.84 3.68
C GLN A 201 16.08 14.37 4.05
N ARG A 202 17.27 13.99 4.53
CA ARG A 202 17.51 12.62 5.04
C ARG A 202 16.71 12.36 6.33
N LEU A 203 16.22 11.13 6.48
CA LEU A 203 15.41 10.68 7.61
C LEU A 203 16.15 9.62 8.44
#